data_AF-A0A1T1B878-F1
#
_entry.id   AF-A0A1T1B878-F1
#
_cell.length_a   1.000
_cell.length_b   1.000
_cell.length_c   1.000
_cell.angle_alpha   90.00
_cell.angle_beta   90.00
_cell.angle_gamma   90.00
#
_symmetry.space_group_name_H-M   'P 1'
#
loop_
_entity.id
_entity.type
_entity.pdbx_description
1 polymer ?
#
loop_
_entity_poly.entity_id
_entity_poly.type
_entity_poly.pdbx_seq_one_letter_code
_entity_poly.pdbx_strand_id
1 'polypeptide(L)'
;MTDVGDPVLRVVSRAAFALVMLLTALLLWRGHNAPGGGFIAGLMTACALILHRVANGRCALNFPPLVLVPWGLALSFTTGLVPYLLGRAYLKSDYGYVSTPLTGEFEWATALLFDVGVYLIVAGSALHIAYQLIDVNPRERVEDDR
;
A
#
# COMPACT_ATOMS: atom_id res chain seq x y z
N MET A 1 -20.64 -27.83 -6.35
CA MET A 1 -20.59 -27.70 -4.88
C MET A 1 -19.47 -26.71 -4.56
N THR A 2 -19.74 -25.41 -4.72
CA THR A 2 -18.78 -24.35 -4.40
C THR A 2 -18.75 -24.23 -2.89
N ASP A 3 -17.73 -24.80 -2.25
CA ASP A 3 -17.56 -24.61 -0.82
C ASP A 3 -17.28 -23.12 -0.60
N VAL A 4 -18.31 -22.44 -0.11
CA VAL A 4 -18.32 -21.05 0.28
C VAL A 4 -17.33 -20.98 1.42
N GLY A 5 -16.10 -20.51 1.13
CA GLY A 5 -14.92 -20.50 2.00
C GLY A 5 -15.19 -20.57 3.51
N ASP A 6 -14.48 -21.49 4.16
CA ASP A 6 -14.58 -21.86 5.57
C ASP A 6 -14.98 -20.66 6.46
N PRO A 7 -16.09 -20.74 7.21
CA PRO A 7 -16.54 -19.65 8.07
C PRO A 7 -15.44 -19.20 9.06
N VAL A 8 -14.57 -20.12 9.49
CA VAL A 8 -13.40 -19.79 10.32
C VAL A 8 -12.43 -18.89 9.55
N LEU A 9 -12.10 -19.23 8.30
CA LEU A 9 -11.20 -18.43 7.45
C LEU A 9 -11.74 -17.01 7.22
N ARG A 10 -13.04 -16.85 7.00
CA ARG A 10 -13.66 -15.52 6.82
C ARG A 10 -13.54 -14.65 8.07
N VAL A 11 -13.84 -15.23 9.24
CA VAL A 11 -13.79 -14.51 10.52
C VAL A 11 -12.34 -14.11 10.84
N VAL A 12 -11.41 -15.07 10.73
CA VAL A 12 -9.98 -14.82 10.97
C VAL A 12 -9.43 -13.81 9.97
N SER A 13 -9.77 -13.92 8.69
CA SER A 13 -9.32 -12.96 7.65
C SER A 13 -9.83 -11.54 7.91
N ARG A 14 -11.09 -11.36 8.34
CA ARG A 14 -11.61 -10.02 8.67
C ARG A 14 -10.90 -9.40 9.87
N ALA A 15 -10.63 -10.19 10.91
CA ALA A 15 -9.88 -9.74 12.09
C ALA A 15 -8.42 -9.41 11.73
N ALA A 16 -7.74 -10.30 11.00
CA ALA A 16 -6.37 -10.11 10.55
C ALA A 16 -6.26 -8.89 9.62
N PHE A 17 -7.20 -8.70 8.70
CA PHE A 17 -7.25 -7.53 7.83
C PHE A 17 -7.28 -6.23 8.64
N ALA A 18 -8.20 -6.10 9.59
CA ALA A 18 -8.29 -4.91 10.43
C ALA A 18 -7.02 -4.65 11.24
N LEU A 19 -6.44 -5.70 11.83
CA LEU A 19 -5.21 -5.61 12.61
C LEU A 19 -4.01 -5.20 11.76
N VAL A 20 -3.84 -5.82 10.59
CA VAL A 20 -2.72 -5.53 9.68
C VAL A 20 -2.85 -4.12 9.10
N MET A 21 -4.06 -3.68 8.74
CA MET A 21 -4.27 -2.31 8.28
C MET A 21 -3.82 -1.29 9.33
N LEU A 22 -4.19 -1.51 10.61
CA LEU A 22 -3.70 -0.68 11.72
C LEU A 22 -2.17 -0.73 11.85
N LEU A 23 -1.59 -1.93 11.78
CA LEU A 23 -0.13 -2.12 11.86
C LEU A 23 0.60 -1.41 10.72
N THR A 24 0.08 -1.45 9.49
CA THR A 24 0.70 -0.77 8.35
C THR A 24 0.69 0.74 8.51
N ALA A 25 -0.38 1.32 9.07
CA ALA A 25 -0.44 2.73 9.39
C ALA A 25 0.60 3.11 10.45
N LEU A 26 0.80 2.26 11.47
CA LEU A 26 1.84 2.46 12.49
C LEU A 26 3.26 2.32 11.91
N LEU A 27 3.49 1.37 11.01
CA LEU A 27 4.80 1.19 10.35
C LEU A 27 5.15 2.37 9.43
N LEU A 28 4.15 2.90 8.73
CA LEU A 28 4.30 4.10 7.90
C LEU A 28 4.61 5.32 8.77
N TRP A 29 3.87 5.49 9.88
CA TRP A 29 4.09 6.60 10.81
C TRP A 29 5.45 6.50 11.51
N ARG A 30 5.91 5.31 11.90
CA ARG A 30 7.19 5.12 12.61
C ARG A 30 8.42 5.16 11.71
N GLY A 31 8.24 5.17 10.38
CA GLY A 31 9.32 5.10 9.40
C GLY A 31 10.38 6.19 9.53
N HIS A 32 10.06 7.32 10.16
CA HIS A 32 11.00 8.42 10.34
C HIS A 32 11.97 8.24 11.52
N ASN A 33 11.64 7.43 12.53
CA ASN A 33 12.40 7.32 13.79
C ASN A 33 12.83 5.90 14.17
N ALA A 34 12.28 4.86 13.53
CA ALA A 34 12.47 3.47 13.89
C ALA A 34 12.43 2.59 12.62
N PRO A 35 12.90 1.32 12.67
CA PRO A 35 12.74 0.40 11.54
C PRO A 35 11.26 0.29 11.13
N GLY A 36 10.97 0.62 9.87
CA GLY A 36 9.61 0.81 9.34
C GLY A 36 9.63 1.44 7.94
N GLY A 37 8.57 2.16 7.58
CA GLY A 37 8.50 2.96 6.36
C GLY A 37 7.50 2.48 5.31
N GLY A 38 7.48 3.20 4.18
CA GLY A 38 6.49 3.02 3.11
C GLY A 38 6.50 1.64 2.45
N PHE A 39 7.69 1.07 2.25
CA PHE A 39 7.85 -0.21 1.55
C PHE A 39 7.23 -1.39 2.31
N ILE A 40 7.61 -1.59 3.57
CA ILE A 40 7.09 -2.70 4.39
C ILE A 40 5.60 -2.52 4.69
N ALA A 41 5.15 -1.29 4.93
CA ALA A 41 3.73 -0.98 5.10
C ALA A 41 2.93 -1.32 3.84
N GLY A 42 3.47 -1.04 2.65
CA GLY A 42 2.84 -1.36 1.37
C GLY A 42 2.71 -2.87 1.15
N LEU A 43 3.77 -3.64 1.43
CA LEU A 43 3.75 -5.11 1.33
C LEU A 43 2.74 -5.74 2.29
N MET A 44 2.73 -5.31 3.55
CA MET A 44 1.78 -5.80 4.55
C MET A 44 0.34 -5.48 4.16
N THR A 45 0.08 -4.30 3.59
CA THR A 45 -1.24 -3.93 3.06
C THR A 45 -1.65 -4.85 1.91
N ALA A 46 -0.74 -5.10 0.96
CA ALA A 46 -1.01 -6.01 -0.15
C ALA A 46 -1.35 -7.42 0.35
N CYS A 47 -0.56 -7.97 1.28
CA CYS A 47 -0.83 -9.28 1.89
C CYS A 47 -2.21 -9.33 2.56
N ALA A 48 -2.57 -8.31 3.33
CA ALA A 48 -3.87 -8.23 3.99
C ALA A 48 -5.03 -8.19 2.99
N LEU A 49 -4.91 -7.39 1.91
CA LEU A 49 -5.93 -7.27 0.87
C LEU A 49 -6.05 -8.54 0.01
N ILE A 50 -4.94 -9.24 -0.23
CA ILE A 50 -4.94 -10.54 -0.93
C ILE A 50 -5.63 -11.59 -0.06
N LEU A 51 -5.26 -11.70 1.23
CA LEU A 51 -5.91 -12.61 2.18
C LEU A 51 -7.41 -12.33 2.30
N HIS A 52 -7.80 -11.05 2.33
CA HIS A 52 -9.20 -10.65 2.35
C HIS A 52 -9.94 -11.10 1.08
N ARG A 53 -9.32 -10.90 -0.10
CA ARG A 53 -9.91 -11.30 -1.38
C ARG A 53 -10.08 -12.82 -1.47
N VAL A 54 -9.07 -13.60 -1.09
CA VAL A 54 -9.11 -15.06 -1.12
C VAL A 54 -10.17 -15.61 -0.15
N ALA A 55 -10.28 -15.07 1.06
CA ALA A 55 -11.24 -15.55 2.05
C ALA A 55 -12.70 -15.16 1.75
N ASN A 56 -12.94 -13.95 1.23
CA ASN A 56 -14.30 -13.43 1.02
C ASN A 56 -14.78 -13.53 -0.43
N GLY A 57 -13.90 -13.83 -1.39
CA GLY A 57 -14.20 -13.87 -2.82
C GLY A 57 -14.49 -12.49 -3.44
N ARG A 58 -14.33 -11.41 -2.67
CA ARG A 58 -14.61 -10.02 -3.08
C ARG A 58 -13.38 -9.15 -2.86
N CYS A 59 -13.11 -8.25 -3.79
CA CYS A 59 -12.12 -7.20 -3.59
C CYS A 59 -12.61 -6.21 -2.51
N ALA A 60 -11.71 -5.82 -1.61
CA ALA A 60 -12.01 -4.74 -0.65
C ALA A 60 -11.88 -3.34 -1.28
N LEU A 61 -11.15 -3.21 -2.38
CA LEU A 61 -11.00 -1.97 -3.15
C LEU A 61 -12.06 -1.90 -4.25
N ASN A 62 -12.66 -0.71 -4.42
CA ASN A 62 -13.64 -0.42 -5.47
C ASN A 62 -13.01 0.08 -6.78
N PHE A 63 -11.68 0.19 -6.85
CA PHE A 63 -10.95 0.74 -7.98
C PHE A 63 -9.75 -0.17 -8.33
N PRO A 64 -9.21 -0.08 -9.56
CA PRO A 64 -8.08 -0.92 -9.97
C PRO A 64 -6.83 -0.56 -9.16
N PRO A 65 -6.15 -1.55 -8.53
CA PRO A 65 -4.95 -1.28 -7.73
C PRO A 65 -3.83 -0.58 -8.49
N LEU A 66 -3.76 -0.80 -9.81
CA LEU A 66 -2.77 -0.20 -10.70
C LEU A 66 -2.82 1.33 -10.68
N VAL A 67 -3.98 1.94 -10.40
CA VAL A 67 -4.13 3.40 -10.32
C VAL A 67 -3.29 4.00 -9.18
N LEU A 68 -2.97 3.22 -8.15
CA LEU A 68 -2.14 3.69 -7.03
C LEU A 68 -0.68 3.97 -7.45
N VAL A 69 -0.18 3.27 -8.47
CA VAL A 69 1.22 3.36 -8.94
C VAL A 69 1.56 4.76 -9.50
N PRO A 70 0.85 5.31 -10.49
CA PRO A 70 1.17 6.65 -11.02
C PRO A 70 1.00 7.74 -9.96
N TRP A 71 0.01 7.61 -9.06
CA TRP A 71 -0.18 8.55 -7.95
C TRP A 71 0.98 8.50 -6.96
N GLY A 72 1.42 7.30 -6.57
CA GLY A 72 2.57 7.14 -5.70
C GLY A 72 3.85 7.67 -6.34
N LEU A 73 4.05 7.41 -7.63
CA LEU A 73 5.21 7.92 -8.38
C LEU A 73 5.20 9.46 -8.44
N ALA A 74 4.06 10.07 -8.75
CA ALA A 74 3.91 11.52 -8.78
C ALA A 74 4.21 12.13 -7.39
N LEU A 75 3.71 11.50 -6.32
CA LEU A 75 3.93 11.97 -4.95
C LEU A 75 5.40 11.85 -4.53
N SER A 76 6.04 10.70 -4.76
CA SER A 76 7.46 10.49 -4.42
C SER A 76 8.37 11.42 -5.24
N PHE A 77 8.08 11.60 -6.53
CA PHE A 77 8.85 12.47 -7.40
C PHE A 77 8.72 13.95 -7.00
N THR A 78 7.49 14.42 -6.78
CA THR A 78 7.25 15.82 -6.36
C THR A 78 7.88 16.12 -5.01
N THR A 79 7.85 15.17 -4.07
CA THR A 79 8.51 15.31 -2.77
C THR A 79 10.02 15.51 -2.90
N GLY A 80 10.69 14.77 -3.80
CA GLY A 80 12.12 14.96 -4.06
C GLY A 80 12.45 16.21 -4.89
N LEU A 81 11.54 16.61 -5.77
CA LEU A 81 11.70 17.76 -6.67
C LEU A 81 11.60 19.11 -5.95
N VAL A 82 10.73 19.23 -4.94
CA VAL A 82 10.54 20.50 -4.20
C VAL A 82 11.85 21.04 -3.60
N PRO A 83 12.66 20.27 -2.84
CA PRO A 83 13.96 20.73 -2.36
C PRO A 83 14.93 21.11 -3.48
N TYR A 84 14.90 20.37 -4.59
CA TYR A 84 15.77 20.63 -5.74
C TYR A 84 15.48 21.98 -6.40
N LEU A 85 14.20 22.31 -6.59
CA LEU A 85 13.78 23.61 -7.13
C LEU A 85 14.12 24.79 -6.19
N LEU A 86 14.26 24.52 -4.89
CA LEU A 86 14.70 25.49 -3.87
C LEU A 86 16.23 25.60 -3.77
N GLY A 87 16.99 25.02 -4.72
CA GLY A 87 18.45 25.10 -4.78
C GLY A 87 19.17 24.17 -3.78
N ARG A 88 18.45 23.19 -3.20
CA ARG A 88 19.02 22.19 -2.29
C ARG A 88 19.26 20.87 -3.04
N ALA A 89 19.97 19.93 -2.41
CA ALA A 89 20.14 18.59 -2.98
C ALA A 89 18.78 17.89 -3.17
N TYR A 90 18.65 17.10 -4.24
CA TYR A 90 17.48 16.25 -4.48
C TYR A 90 17.26 15.27 -3.32
N LEU A 91 16.00 15.01 -2.96
CA LEU A 91 15.60 14.19 -1.79
C LEU A 91 16.17 14.67 -0.44
N LYS A 92 16.64 15.92 -0.34
CA LYS A 92 17.02 16.47 0.96
C LYS A 92 15.77 16.57 1.83
N SER A 93 15.67 15.68 2.82
CA SER A 93 14.63 15.73 3.83
C SER A 93 14.82 17.00 4.67
N ASP A 94 13.87 17.93 4.54
CA ASP A 94 13.77 19.04 5.48
C ASP A 94 12.93 18.60 6.66
N TYR A 95 13.39 18.92 7.87
CA TYR A 95 12.65 18.74 9.12
C TYR A 95 12.06 20.11 9.46
N GLY A 96 10.75 20.26 9.24
CA GLY A 96 10.04 21.51 9.53
C GLY A 96 9.16 21.36 10.77
N TYR A 97 9.33 22.25 11.73
CA TYR A 97 8.37 22.44 12.82
C TYR A 97 7.24 23.34 12.32
N VAL A 98 6.06 22.78 12.08
CA VAL A 98 4.85 23.58 11.86
C VAL A 98 4.16 23.72 13.21
N SER A 99 4.29 24.90 13.82
CA SER A 99 3.60 25.25 15.06
C SER A 99 2.15 25.64 14.73
N THR A 100 1.24 24.67 14.80
CA THR A 100 -0.20 24.94 14.64
C THR A 100 -0.79 25.21 16.03
N PRO A 101 -1.60 26.29 16.22
CA PRO A 101 -2.16 26.65 17.54
C PRO A 101 -3.02 25.56 18.21
N LEU A 102 -3.44 24.55 17.45
CA LEU A 102 -4.32 23.47 17.91
C LEU A 102 -3.58 22.18 18.30
N THR A 103 -2.32 21.98 17.86
CA THR A 103 -1.60 20.69 18.00
C THR A 103 -0.18 20.81 18.55
N GLY A 104 0.35 22.01 18.77
CA GLY A 104 1.75 22.21 19.17
C GLY A 104 2.72 22.09 17.98
N GLU A 105 4.01 21.88 18.24
CA GLU A 105 5.06 21.69 17.23
C GLU A 105 4.85 20.36 16.48
N PHE A 106 4.29 20.43 15.26
CA PHE A 106 4.19 19.26 14.40
C PHE A 106 5.45 19.14 13.54
N GLU A 107 6.26 18.12 13.82
CA GLU A 107 7.39 17.72 12.98
C GLU A 107 6.87 17.07 11.69
N TRP A 108 6.65 17.87 10.63
CA TRP A 108 6.37 17.31 9.31
C TRP A 108 7.71 16.97 8.65
N ALA A 109 8.07 15.69 8.66
CA ALA A 109 9.17 15.20 7.85
C ALA A 109 8.67 15.00 6.41
N THR A 110 9.25 15.73 5.46
CA THR A 110 9.04 15.48 4.02
C THR A 110 9.36 14.02 3.62
N ALA A 111 10.20 13.34 4.41
CA ALA A 111 10.43 11.90 4.32
C ALA A 111 9.16 11.04 4.44
N LEU A 112 8.18 11.43 5.29
CA LEU A 112 6.92 10.71 5.42
C LEU A 112 6.12 10.77 4.11
N LEU A 113 6.11 11.92 3.43
CA LEU A 113 5.38 12.10 2.18
C LEU A 113 6.00 11.26 1.05
N PHE A 114 7.33 11.16 1.03
CA PHE A 114 8.05 10.26 0.14
C PHE A 114 7.67 8.79 0.42
N ASP A 115 7.64 8.39 1.69
CA ASP A 115 7.24 7.04 2.12
C ASP A 115 5.79 6.71 1.77
N VAL A 116 4.86 7.67 1.87
CA VAL A 116 3.48 7.50 1.40
C VAL A 116 3.46 7.20 -0.10
N GLY A 117 4.28 7.91 -0.89
CA GLY A 117 4.38 7.63 -2.33
C GLY A 117 4.91 6.22 -2.61
N VAL A 118 5.97 5.79 -1.90
CA VAL A 118 6.51 4.42 -1.99
C VAL A 118 5.46 3.38 -1.57
N TYR A 119 4.72 3.64 -0.50
CA TYR A 119 3.63 2.78 -0.02
C TYR A 119 2.58 2.53 -1.12
N LEU A 120 2.13 3.58 -1.80
CA LEU A 120 1.14 3.49 -2.88
C LEU A 120 1.66 2.68 -4.07
N ILE A 121 2.92 2.90 -4.47
CA ILE A 121 3.56 2.15 -5.56
C ILE A 121 3.61 0.67 -5.22
N VAL A 122 4.14 0.32 -4.05
CA VAL A 122 4.34 -1.07 -3.62
C VAL A 122 3.01 -1.81 -3.45
N ALA A 123 2.05 -1.20 -2.74
CA ALA A 123 0.73 -1.79 -2.55
C ALA A 123 0.00 -1.96 -3.89
N GLY A 124 0.04 -0.94 -4.75
CA GLY A 124 -0.60 -0.97 -6.07
C GLY A 124 -0.02 -2.03 -6.99
N SER A 125 1.30 -2.10 -7.11
CA SER A 125 1.97 -3.08 -7.98
C SER A 125 1.78 -4.50 -7.49
N ALA A 126 1.98 -4.75 -6.18
CA ALA A 126 1.84 -6.09 -5.61
C ALA A 126 0.41 -6.61 -5.74
N LEU A 127 -0.58 -5.76 -5.45
CA LEU A 127 -1.97 -6.13 -5.56
C LEU A 127 -2.40 -6.34 -7.01
N HIS A 128 -1.92 -5.52 -7.94
CA HIS A 128 -2.18 -5.70 -9.37
C HIS A 128 -1.66 -7.05 -9.87
N ILE A 129 -0.39 -7.38 -9.57
CA ILE A 129 0.21 -8.66 -9.95
C ILE A 129 -0.58 -9.83 -9.34
N ALA A 130 -0.85 -9.79 -8.04
CA ALA A 130 -1.57 -10.86 -7.35
C ALA A 130 -2.98 -11.05 -7.91
N TYR A 131 -3.69 -9.95 -8.19
CA TYR A 131 -5.05 -10.01 -8.70
C TYR A 131 -5.10 -10.58 -10.12
N GLN A 132 -4.18 -10.19 -10.99
CA GLN A 132 -4.06 -10.77 -12.33
C GLN A 132 -3.78 -12.27 -12.26
N LEU A 133 -2.89 -12.71 -11.36
CA LEU A 133 -2.57 -14.14 -11.21
C LEU A 133 -3.74 -14.96 -10.65
N ILE A 134 -4.52 -14.40 -9.73
CA ILE A 134 -5.71 -15.06 -9.16
C ILE A 134 -6.79 -15.25 -10.23
N ASP A 135 -6.91 -14.31 -11.18
CA ASP A 135 -7.96 -14.32 -12.20
C ASP A 135 -7.59 -15.14 -13.45
N VAL A 136 -6.36 -15.66 -13.56
CA VAL A 136 -5.93 -16.54 -14.66
C VAL A 136 -6.66 -17.89 -14.54
N ASN A 137 -7.45 -18.24 -15.56
CA ASN A 137 -8.14 -19.54 -15.64
C ASN A 137 -7.31 -20.56 -16.46
N PRO A 138 -6.68 -21.57 -15.83
CA PRO A 138 -5.76 -22.47 -16.52
C PRO A 138 -6.42 -23.53 -17.43
N ARG A 139 -7.75 -23.51 -17.61
CA ARG A 139 -8.50 -24.58 -18.32
C ARG A 139 -8.68 -24.39 -19.83
N GLU A 140 -8.14 -23.35 -20.44
CA GLU A 140 -8.48 -22.96 -21.82
C GLU A 140 -7.48 -23.42 -22.90
N ARG A 141 -6.71 -24.51 -22.72
CA ARG A 141 -5.54 -24.73 -23.61
C ARG A 141 -5.27 -26.11 -24.21
N VAL A 142 -6.23 -27.02 -24.36
CA VAL A 142 -5.93 -28.30 -25.06
C VAL A 142 -7.06 -28.89 -25.93
N GLU A 143 -8.21 -28.23 -26.13
CA GLU A 143 -9.37 -28.90 -26.76
C GLU A 143 -9.75 -28.41 -28.16
N ASP A 144 -8.98 -27.49 -28.78
CA ASP A 144 -9.35 -26.87 -30.07
C ASP A 144 -8.42 -27.26 -31.24
N ASP A 145 -7.78 -28.43 -31.18
CA ASP A 145 -6.88 -28.93 -32.24
C ASP A 145 -7.22 -30.38 -32.65
N ARG A 146 -8.49 -30.63 -33.02
CA ARG A 146 -8.94 -31.86 -33.69
C ARG A 146 -9.88 -31.57 -34.85
#